data_AF-A0A375CHH1-F1
#
_entry.id   AF-A0A375CHH1-F1
#
_cell.length_a   1.000
_cell.length_b   1.000
_cell.length_c   1.000
_cell.angle_alpha   90.00
_cell.angle_beta   90.00
_cell.angle_gamma   90.00
#
_symmetry.space_group_name_H-M   'P 1'
#
loop_
_entity.id
_entity.type
_entity.pdbx_description
1 polymer ?
#
loop_
_entity_poly.entity_id
_entity_poly.type
_entity_poly.pdbx_seq_one_letter_code
_entity_poly.pdbx_strand_id
1 'polypeptide(L)'
;MPAHQSPVHRLAPAHPNGPPLSLAPGLVAPFETDTSHELTGPERTALALCARCCPLADVGPPFGAETLAWRGSAYVYVFGWDSDRRRRLFEVFRNQQGALEPVLAFQYPIPLRKLFRHDLDPLYSDRR
;
A
#
# COMPACT_ATOMS: atom_id res chain seq x y z
N MET A 1 -20.69 -26.62 59.68
CA MET A 1 -19.72 -25.53 59.45
C MET A 1 -20.48 -24.23 59.22
N PRO A 2 -20.03 -23.10 59.78
CA PRO A 2 -20.82 -21.87 59.88
C PRO A 2 -20.82 -21.04 58.59
N ALA A 3 -21.76 -20.09 58.50
CA ALA A 3 -21.94 -19.17 57.39
C ALA A 3 -21.12 -17.88 57.55
N HIS A 4 -20.78 -17.23 56.44
CA HIS A 4 -20.63 -15.77 56.38
C HIS A 4 -21.11 -15.23 55.02
N GLN A 5 -21.83 -14.11 55.06
CA GLN A 5 -22.39 -13.40 53.91
C GLN A 5 -21.45 -12.26 53.46
N SER A 6 -21.80 -11.63 52.33
CA SER A 6 -21.10 -10.56 51.60
C SER A 6 -20.71 -9.32 52.43
N PRO A 7 -20.00 -8.37 51.81
CA PRO A 7 -20.71 -7.13 51.48
C PRO A 7 -20.55 -6.62 50.04
N VAL A 8 -21.59 -5.88 49.62
CA VAL A 8 -21.72 -5.13 48.35
C VAL A 8 -21.17 -3.70 48.55
N HIS A 9 -20.76 -3.01 47.46
CA HIS A 9 -20.65 -1.55 47.22
C HIS A 9 -19.49 -1.28 46.24
N ARG A 10 -19.43 -0.29 45.34
CA ARG A 10 -20.23 0.86 44.81
C ARG A 10 -19.72 1.05 43.34
N LEU A 11 -20.34 1.71 42.36
CA LEU A 11 -21.54 2.55 42.21
C LEU A 11 -21.97 2.50 40.71
N ALA A 12 -23.10 3.12 40.34
CA ALA A 12 -23.37 3.58 38.96
C ALA A 12 -23.51 5.11 38.97
N PRO A 13 -23.05 5.82 37.93
CA PRO A 13 -23.97 6.54 37.02
C PRO A 13 -23.41 6.60 35.56
N ALA A 14 -24.05 7.19 34.54
CA ALA A 14 -25.46 7.33 34.15
C ALA A 14 -25.50 7.83 32.68
N HIS A 15 -26.55 7.47 31.93
CA HIS A 15 -26.97 7.99 30.61
C HIS A 15 -26.02 7.99 29.38
N PRO A 16 -26.51 7.55 28.21
CA PRO A 16 -25.96 7.95 26.91
C PRO A 16 -26.55 9.31 26.48
N ASN A 17 -25.71 10.23 25.99
CA ASN A 17 -26.13 11.51 25.42
C ASN A 17 -25.27 11.86 24.19
N GLY A 18 -25.90 12.10 23.04
CA GLY A 18 -25.25 12.67 21.84
C GLY A 18 -25.58 12.01 20.49
N PRO A 19 -26.54 12.56 19.72
CA PRO A 19 -26.82 12.23 18.31
C PRO A 19 -26.33 13.37 17.36
N PRO A 20 -26.78 13.50 16.09
CA PRO A 20 -26.39 12.68 14.93
C PRO A 20 -25.92 13.54 13.74
N LEU A 21 -24.72 13.31 13.17
CA LEU A 21 -24.17 14.09 12.04
C LEU A 21 -23.25 13.21 11.17
N SER A 22 -23.12 13.38 9.85
CA SER A 22 -23.93 14.06 8.82
C SER A 22 -23.50 13.52 7.45
N LEU A 23 -24.37 13.57 6.44
CA LEU A 23 -24.02 13.10 5.08
C LEU A 23 -23.35 14.21 4.24
N ALA A 24 -22.13 13.93 3.73
CA ALA A 24 -21.41 14.68 2.67
C ALA A 24 -20.97 16.14 3.01
N PRO A 25 -20.10 16.82 2.21
CA PRO A 25 -19.50 16.44 0.91
C PRO A 25 -17.96 16.64 0.75
N GLY A 26 -17.42 16.26 -0.42
CA GLY A 26 -15.99 16.38 -0.81
C GLY A 26 -15.29 15.03 -0.80
N LEU A 27 -14.78 14.43 -1.90
CA LEU A 27 -14.18 14.97 -3.13
C LEU A 27 -12.95 15.84 -2.83
N VAL A 28 -11.79 15.39 -3.35
CA VAL A 28 -10.42 15.78 -2.98
C VAL A 28 -9.97 15.21 -1.63
N ALA A 29 -9.59 13.94 -1.64
CA ALA A 29 -8.49 13.51 -0.76
C ALA A 29 -7.18 13.99 -1.43
N PRO A 30 -6.36 14.84 -0.77
CA PRO A 30 -4.98 15.01 -1.21
C PRO A 30 -4.27 13.67 -1.02
N PHE A 31 -3.45 13.27 -1.99
CA PHE A 31 -2.52 12.15 -1.80
C PHE A 31 -1.34 12.65 -0.94
N GLU A 32 -1.64 12.97 0.32
CA GLU A 32 -0.61 13.08 1.35
C GLU A 32 0.07 11.71 1.43
N THR A 33 1.29 11.66 0.91
CA THR A 33 2.14 10.48 1.05
C THR A 33 2.62 10.50 2.49
N ASP A 34 1.83 9.89 3.38
CA ASP A 34 2.20 9.73 4.78
C ASP A 34 3.58 9.05 4.85
N THR A 35 4.56 9.78 5.37
CA THR A 35 5.98 9.42 5.28
C THR A 35 6.37 8.25 6.18
N SER A 36 5.40 7.62 6.84
CA SER A 36 5.55 6.43 7.68
C SER A 36 4.70 5.24 7.19
N HIS A 37 4.65 4.97 5.88
CA HIS A 37 4.18 3.65 5.40
C HIS A 37 5.16 2.57 5.87
N GLU A 38 4.80 1.81 6.91
CA GLU A 38 5.60 0.67 7.36
C GLU A 38 5.49 -0.46 6.34
N LEU A 39 6.61 -0.75 5.66
CA LEU A 39 6.69 -1.84 4.69
C LEU A 39 6.21 -3.16 5.29
N THR A 40 5.26 -3.80 4.63
CA THR A 40 4.79 -5.16 4.96
C THR A 40 5.86 -6.22 4.65
N GLY A 41 5.68 -7.45 5.14
CA GLY A 41 6.60 -8.56 4.85
C GLY A 41 6.87 -8.75 3.33
N PRO A 42 5.84 -8.87 2.48
CA PRO A 42 6.01 -8.95 1.02
C PRO A 42 6.73 -7.73 0.42
N GLU A 43 6.43 -6.52 0.88
CA GLU A 43 7.11 -5.29 0.41
C GLU A 43 8.59 -5.28 0.78
N ARG A 44 8.96 -5.67 2.02
CA ARG A 44 10.36 -5.81 2.44
C ARG A 44 11.10 -6.84 1.59
N THR A 45 10.48 -7.99 1.29
CA THR A 45 11.08 -9.03 0.45
C THR A 45 11.26 -8.55 -0.99
N ALA A 46 10.24 -7.95 -1.61
CA ALA A 46 10.34 -7.40 -2.96
C ALA A 46 11.44 -6.33 -3.05
N LEU A 47 11.49 -5.42 -2.08
CA LEU A 47 12.52 -4.40 -1.99
C LEU A 47 13.92 -4.99 -1.86
N ALA A 48 14.11 -6.02 -1.02
CA ALA A 48 15.39 -6.69 -0.85
C ALA A 48 15.87 -7.43 -2.12
N LEU A 49 14.95 -7.99 -2.91
CA LEU A 49 15.26 -8.61 -4.21
C LEU A 49 15.76 -7.56 -5.21
N CYS A 50 15.12 -6.39 -5.28
CA CYS A 50 15.43 -5.35 -6.26
C CYS A 50 16.58 -4.40 -5.85
N ALA A 51 16.81 -4.17 -4.56
CA ALA A 51 17.72 -3.13 -4.06
C ALA A 51 19.19 -3.28 -4.50
N ARG A 52 19.59 -4.48 -4.94
CA ARG A 52 20.95 -4.77 -5.44
C ARG A 52 21.12 -4.52 -6.93
N CYS A 53 20.02 -4.39 -7.69
CA CYS A 53 20.01 -4.46 -9.15
C CYS A 53 19.02 -3.43 -9.74
N CYS A 54 19.13 -2.15 -9.39
CA CYS A 54 18.42 -1.10 -10.11
C CYS A 54 18.97 -1.01 -11.56
N PRO A 55 18.15 -1.22 -12.61
CA PRO A 55 18.62 -1.21 -13.99
C PRO A 55 18.46 0.15 -14.67
N LEU A 56 17.83 1.12 -14.01
CA LEU A 56 17.48 2.41 -14.61
C LEU A 56 18.57 3.45 -14.34
N ALA A 57 19.09 4.05 -15.41
CA ALA A 57 19.94 5.22 -15.32
C ALA A 57 19.23 6.37 -14.58
N ASP A 58 19.99 7.12 -13.80
CA ASP A 58 19.56 8.27 -13.00
C ASP A 58 18.50 7.98 -11.91
N VAL A 59 18.18 6.70 -11.64
CA VAL A 59 17.30 6.30 -10.52
C VAL A 59 18.13 5.71 -9.38
N GLY A 60 18.07 6.36 -8.22
CA GLY A 60 18.89 6.02 -7.05
C GLY A 60 18.08 5.71 -5.79
N PRO A 61 18.75 5.23 -4.72
CA PRO A 61 18.12 5.04 -3.42
C PRO A 61 17.71 6.39 -2.78
N PRO A 62 16.74 6.43 -1.85
CA PRO A 62 16.01 5.28 -1.31
C PRO A 62 15.17 4.56 -2.37
N PHE A 63 14.77 3.32 -2.10
CA PHE A 63 13.83 2.58 -2.93
C PHE A 63 12.57 2.29 -2.10
N GLY A 64 11.41 2.28 -2.75
CA GLY A 64 10.12 2.00 -2.12
C GLY A 64 9.47 0.72 -2.68
N ALA A 65 8.62 0.10 -1.88
CA ALA A 65 7.74 -0.98 -2.32
C ALA A 65 6.35 -0.79 -1.70
N GLU A 66 5.30 -0.99 -2.50
CA GLU A 66 3.90 -0.79 -2.10
C GLU A 66 3.02 -1.91 -2.67
N THR A 67 1.94 -2.26 -1.95
CA THR A 67 0.99 -3.32 -2.34
C THR A 67 -0.26 -2.75 -3.02
N LEU A 68 -0.57 -3.26 -4.21
CA LEU A 68 -1.80 -2.99 -4.96
C LEU A 68 -2.70 -4.23 -4.97
N ALA A 69 -3.94 -4.11 -4.47
CA ALA A 69 -4.98 -5.10 -4.68
C ALA A 69 -5.66 -4.89 -6.05
N TRP A 70 -5.67 -5.92 -6.91
CA TRP A 70 -6.33 -5.85 -8.22
C TRP A 70 -6.89 -7.23 -8.64
N ARG A 71 -8.15 -7.24 -9.10
CA ARG A 71 -8.87 -8.46 -9.57
C ARG A 71 -8.75 -9.68 -8.63
N GLY A 72 -8.85 -9.44 -7.32
CA GLY A 72 -8.76 -10.50 -6.29
C GLY A 72 -7.34 -11.07 -6.08
N SER A 73 -6.30 -10.40 -6.59
CA SER A 73 -4.89 -10.73 -6.31
C SER A 73 -4.18 -9.52 -5.70
N ALA A 74 -3.21 -9.79 -4.83
CA ALA A 74 -2.29 -8.77 -4.33
C ALA A 74 -1.04 -8.74 -5.23
N TYR A 75 -0.61 -7.54 -5.59
CA TYR A 75 0.61 -7.27 -6.33
C TYR A 75 1.51 -6.35 -5.51
N VAL A 76 2.81 -6.58 -5.51
CA VAL A 76 3.80 -5.72 -4.86
C VAL A 76 4.63 -5.08 -5.95
N TYR A 77 4.66 -3.75 -6.02
CA TYR A 77 5.47 -3.02 -7.00
C TYR A 77 6.63 -2.31 -6.30
N VAL A 78 7.81 -2.38 -6.91
CA VAL A 78 9.02 -1.73 -6.42
C VAL A 78 9.36 -0.53 -7.31
N PHE A 79 9.73 0.58 -6.69
CA PHE A 79 10.05 1.84 -7.37
C PHE A 79 11.24 2.57 -6.75
N GLY A 80 11.87 3.41 -7.55
CA GLY A 80 12.85 4.41 -7.09
C GLY A 80 12.44 5.83 -7.47
N TRP A 81 13.35 6.78 -7.28
CA TRP A 81 13.17 8.18 -7.67
C TRP A 81 14.27 8.61 -8.64
N ASP A 82 13.89 9.27 -9.73
CA ASP A 82 14.84 9.92 -10.63
C ASP A 82 15.28 11.31 -10.12
N SER A 83 16.18 11.96 -10.86
CA SER A 83 16.68 13.32 -10.58
C SER A 83 15.57 14.38 -10.48
N ASP A 84 14.45 14.20 -11.18
CA ASP A 84 13.26 15.04 -11.13
C ASP A 84 12.33 14.72 -9.93
N ARG A 85 12.73 13.78 -9.06
CA ARG A 85 11.94 13.20 -7.95
C ARG A 85 10.66 12.50 -8.40
N ARG A 86 10.57 12.05 -9.66
CA ARG A 86 9.44 11.26 -10.15
C ARG A 86 9.65 9.81 -9.70
N ARG A 87 8.56 9.14 -9.29
CA ARG A 87 8.62 7.71 -9.00
C ARG A 87 8.81 6.94 -10.31
N ARG A 88 9.75 5.99 -10.33
CA ARG A 88 10.11 5.16 -11.49
C ARG A 88 9.93 3.69 -11.15
N LEU A 89 9.13 2.97 -11.93
CA LEU A 89 8.82 1.57 -11.69
C LEU A 89 10.01 0.66 -12.05
N PHE A 90 10.33 -0.30 -11.19
CA PHE A 90 11.36 -1.32 -11.45
C PHE A 90 10.76 -2.65 -11.85
N GLU A 91 9.96 -3.23 -10.95
CA GLU A 91 9.47 -4.61 -11.05
C GLU A 91 8.13 -4.72 -10.33
N VAL A 92 7.28 -5.63 -10.78
CA VAL A 92 6.00 -5.94 -10.14
C VAL A 92 5.91 -7.44 -9.89
N PHE A 93 5.69 -7.79 -8.64
CA PHE A 93 5.46 -9.17 -8.22
C PHE A 93 3.98 -9.41 -7.98
N ARG A 94 3.50 -10.62 -8.27
CA ARG A 94 2.23 -11.14 -7.76
C ARG A 94 2.51 -11.89 -6.46
N ASN A 95 1.75 -11.58 -5.41
CA ASN A 95 1.83 -12.29 -4.14
C ASN A 95 0.87 -13.50 -4.17
N GLN A 96 1.45 -14.71 -4.29
CA GLN A 96 0.76 -15.99 -4.17
C GLN A 96 1.04 -16.59 -2.78
N GLN A 97 0.17 -16.30 -1.81
CA GLN A 97 0.23 -16.86 -0.45
C GLN A 97 1.59 -16.67 0.26
N GLY A 98 2.27 -15.55 0.01
CA GLY A 98 3.60 -15.22 0.56
C GLY A 98 4.77 -15.48 -0.40
N ALA A 99 4.56 -16.23 -1.49
CA ALA A 99 5.52 -16.31 -2.59
C ALA A 99 5.36 -15.09 -3.52
N LEU A 100 6.47 -14.46 -3.88
CA LEU A 100 6.50 -13.35 -4.85
C LEU A 100 6.95 -13.87 -6.22
N GLU A 101 6.04 -13.84 -7.19
CA GLU A 101 6.33 -14.20 -8.57
C GLU A 101 6.47 -12.92 -9.42
N PRO A 102 7.57 -12.71 -10.16
CA PRO A 102 7.70 -11.57 -11.06
C PRO A 102 6.67 -11.64 -12.19
N VAL A 103 6.07 -10.51 -12.52
CA VAL A 103 5.05 -10.38 -13.56
C VAL A 103 5.72 -9.82 -14.82
N LEU A 104 5.34 -10.27 -16.00
CA LEU A 104 5.84 -9.66 -17.24
C LEU A 104 5.19 -8.28 -17.43
N ALA A 105 5.96 -7.28 -17.86
CA ALA A 105 5.51 -5.88 -17.88
C ALA A 105 4.19 -5.62 -18.66
N PHE A 106 3.94 -6.38 -19.74
CA PHE A 106 2.69 -6.31 -20.50
C PHE A 106 1.47 -6.91 -19.78
N GLN A 107 1.67 -7.60 -18.66
CA GLN A 107 0.66 -8.18 -17.77
C GLN A 107 0.47 -7.38 -16.48
N TYR A 108 1.21 -6.29 -16.27
CA TYR A 108 1.11 -5.47 -15.07
C TYR A 108 -0.33 -4.97 -14.84
N PRO A 109 -0.80 -4.87 -13.57
CA PRO A 109 -2.10 -4.32 -13.26
C PRO A 109 -2.35 -2.94 -13.87
N ILE A 110 -3.46 -2.79 -14.59
CA ILE A 110 -3.87 -1.53 -15.23
C ILE A 110 -3.81 -0.30 -14.29
N PRO A 111 -4.14 -0.39 -12.97
CA PRO A 111 -3.99 0.75 -12.07
C PRO A 111 -2.56 1.31 -11.97
N LEU A 112 -1.52 0.47 -12.10
CA LEU A 112 -0.12 0.92 -12.06
C LEU A 112 0.20 1.90 -13.21
N ARG A 113 -0.44 1.74 -14.37
CA ARG A 113 -0.31 2.69 -15.50
C ARG A 113 -0.72 4.11 -15.10
N LYS A 114 -1.64 4.29 -14.15
CA LYS A 114 -2.01 5.64 -13.66
C LYS A 114 -0.92 6.27 -12.79
N LEU A 115 -0.17 5.45 -12.05
CA LEU A 115 0.90 5.85 -11.13
C LEU A 115 2.23 6.07 -11.87
N PHE A 116 2.56 5.16 -12.80
CA PHE A 116 3.83 5.09 -13.52
C PHE A 116 3.63 5.31 -15.03
N ARG A 117 2.93 6.39 -15.40
CA ARG A 117 2.62 6.72 -16.81
C ARG A 117 3.87 6.76 -17.68
N HIS A 118 4.92 7.43 -17.21
CA HIS A 118 6.18 7.58 -17.94
C HIS A 118 6.85 6.24 -18.28
N ASP A 119 6.76 5.24 -17.39
CA ASP A 119 7.38 3.93 -17.60
C ASP A 119 6.47 2.98 -18.39
N LEU A 120 5.14 3.11 -18.26
CA LEU A 120 4.18 2.13 -18.77
C LEU A 120 3.43 2.56 -20.04
N ASP A 121 3.20 3.85 -20.30
CA ASP A 121 2.55 4.30 -21.54
C ASP A 121 3.25 3.80 -22.82
N PRO A 122 4.60 3.74 -22.92
CA PRO A 122 5.29 3.18 -24.09
C PRO A 122 4.88 1.73 -24.39
N LEU A 123 4.72 0.89 -23.36
CA LEU A 123 4.35 -0.53 -23.48
C LEU A 123 2.94 -0.75 -24.06
N TYR A 124 2.09 0.28 -24.04
CA TYR A 124 0.72 0.24 -24.56
C TYR A 124 0.52 1.13 -25.80
N SER A 125 1.58 1.72 -26.35
CA SER A 125 1.49 2.70 -27.44
C SER A 125 1.51 2.06 -28.84
N ASP A 126 2.12 0.89 -29.01
CA ASP A 126 2.17 0.18 -30.31
C ASP A 126 0.91 -0.65 -30.60
N ARG A 127 -0.16 0.06 -30.93
CA ARG A 127 -1.29 -0.45 -31.74
C ARG A 127 -1.80 0.64 -32.70
N ARG A 128 -1.02 0.92 -33.75
CA ARG A 128 -1.46 1.60 -34.98
C ARG A 128 -0.79 0.95 -36.18
#